data_AF-A0A3P9IY80-F1
#
_entry.id   AF-A0A3P9IY80-F1
#
_cell.length_a   1.000
_cell.length_b   1.000
_cell.length_c   1.000
_cell.angle_alpha   90.00
_cell.angle_beta   90.00
_cell.angle_gamma   90.00
#
_symmetry.space_group_name_H-M   'P 1'
#
loop_
_entity.id
_entity.type
_entity.pdbx_description
1 polymer ?
#
loop_
_entity_poly.entity_id
_entity_poly.type
_entity_poly.pdbx_seq_one_letter_code
_entity_poly.pdbx_strand_id
1 'polypeptide(L)'
;TSPVPYVLDQSLDSNAKGVILKALDQFRLKSCIDFKPREAEVFYISIQKLDGCYSYVGRRIAGGQVLSIGSGCDTKAIVEHEILHTLGFYHEQSRYDRDDYVRIVRDNILQGKEHNFDKVGSDVSTTHGTLYDYWSVMHYSTDAFTNGNGPTIITIDPKFQNIIGQRLEMSYYDVLELNRLYNCNSTISLNWYCGISNGTMCRMCCSQSNISWEILKQISGGPNSDHTTLPSGSGEIGYFMHVSTATGQEGDTAQLETQRMTPQRDCHIQCLQFYYYNSGNESDTLNIWIREFENEQDLTGTRRLMGQITGSQTSHWRLHHVSLNPSKNFQVMFEVRKGAGRSTGGFSVDDINLYETECPHLTVQIDDFQRVLNNSASGSRIYSSRQYSSEGYAYRFAVIFYETYFGLFMQLLSGDNDDQLEWPCLGRQMTFQMLDQTPSIQQQMTKQWSFITSGEATRTSKNVNYKCTGSQVFIDENNQMVYGGPLIGYRSFASLDETQDRDFIKGGTAIFTLNFQGILKTVWSLNKNISILLCTTFFTRVCMAGPPYTRNTQPRRAPATTRAPKWRKK
;
A
#
# COMPACT_ATOMS: atom_id res chain seq x y z
N THR A 1 16.64 15.53 10.81
CA THR A 1 15.75 16.68 11.09
C THR A 1 14.91 16.37 12.31
N SER A 2 14.52 17.37 13.11
CA SER A 2 13.59 17.12 14.23
C SER A 2 12.18 16.85 13.69
N PRO A 3 11.42 15.89 14.26
CA PRO A 3 10.06 15.60 13.79
C PRO A 3 9.13 16.82 13.91
N VAL A 4 8.29 17.01 12.90
CA VAL A 4 7.28 18.08 12.84
C VAL A 4 6.14 17.76 13.81
N PRO A 5 5.92 18.60 14.85
CA PRO A 5 4.85 18.35 15.81
C PRO A 5 3.48 18.65 15.19
N TYR A 6 2.49 17.79 15.40
CA TYR A 6 1.13 17.99 14.90
C TYR A 6 0.04 17.69 15.94
N VAL A 7 -1.13 18.28 15.74
CA VAL A 7 -2.37 17.98 16.45
C VAL A 7 -3.45 17.66 15.41
N LEU A 8 -4.16 16.54 15.59
CA LEU A 8 -5.37 16.23 14.83
C LEU A 8 -6.57 16.70 15.64
N ASP A 9 -7.22 17.76 15.17
CA ASP A 9 -8.36 18.35 15.87
C ASP A 9 -9.60 17.42 15.86
N GLN A 10 -10.51 17.65 16.81
CA GLN A 10 -11.76 16.88 16.91
C GLN A 10 -12.70 17.11 15.72
N SER A 11 -12.60 18.26 15.06
CA SER A 11 -13.39 18.61 13.87
C SER A 11 -13.13 17.68 12.68
N LEU A 12 -11.98 17.01 12.61
CA LEU A 12 -11.63 16.11 11.52
C LEU A 12 -12.48 14.84 11.55
N ASP A 13 -13.02 14.48 10.39
CA ASP A 13 -13.67 13.20 10.18
C ASP A 13 -12.68 12.05 10.43
N SER A 14 -13.19 10.91 10.90
CA SER A 14 -12.34 9.73 11.14
C SER A 14 -11.61 9.29 9.86
N ASN A 15 -12.20 9.45 8.68
CA ASN A 15 -11.55 9.08 7.41
C ASN A 15 -10.36 9.99 7.14
N ALA A 16 -10.55 11.31 7.30
CA ALA A 16 -9.50 12.30 7.15
C ALA A 16 -8.32 12.01 8.09
N LYS A 17 -8.57 11.66 9.37
CA LYS A 17 -7.51 11.29 10.32
C LYS A 17 -6.67 10.11 9.81
N GLY A 18 -7.32 9.05 9.33
CA GLY A 18 -6.61 7.89 8.76
C GLY A 18 -5.82 8.25 7.51
N VAL A 19 -6.40 9.04 6.60
CA VAL A 19 -5.72 9.50 5.38
C VAL A 19 -4.53 10.39 5.70
N ILE A 20 -4.66 11.29 6.68
CA ILE A 20 -3.56 12.15 7.13
C ILE A 20 -2.39 11.29 7.61
N LEU A 21 -2.63 10.32 8.49
CA LEU A 21 -1.58 9.44 9.00
C LEU A 21 -0.86 8.67 7.87
N LYS A 22 -1.61 8.21 6.86
CA LYS A 22 -1.03 7.55 5.67
C LYS A 22 -0.17 8.50 4.83
N ALA A 23 -0.58 9.76 4.69
CA ALA A 23 0.24 10.78 4.03
C ALA A 23 1.53 11.05 4.82
N LEU A 24 1.47 11.12 6.16
CA LEU A 24 2.68 11.27 6.99
C LEU A 24 3.66 10.11 6.80
N ASP A 25 3.17 8.88 6.62
CA ASP A 25 4.03 7.73 6.32
C ASP A 25 4.70 7.83 4.95
N GLN A 26 4.11 8.51 3.95
CA GLN A 26 4.79 8.75 2.67
C GLN A 26 5.97 9.70 2.81
N PHE A 27 5.86 10.74 3.63
CA PHE A 27 7.02 11.59 3.95
C PHE A 27 8.12 10.79 4.64
N ARG A 28 7.79 9.91 5.58
CA ARG A 28 8.77 9.04 6.24
C ARG A 28 9.44 8.06 5.27
N LEU A 29 8.68 7.55 4.29
CA LEU A 29 9.16 6.61 3.29
C LEU A 29 10.07 7.27 2.25
N LYS A 30 9.72 8.49 1.81
CA LYS A 30 10.37 9.19 0.69
C LYS A 30 11.40 10.23 1.12
N SER A 31 11.42 10.62 2.39
CA SER A 31 12.29 11.68 2.91
C SER A 31 12.76 11.41 4.34
N CYS A 32 13.60 12.31 4.84
CA CYS A 32 14.00 12.36 6.26
C CYS A 32 13.00 13.12 7.14
N ILE A 33 11.87 13.58 6.60
CA ILE A 33 10.86 14.31 7.37
C ILE A 33 10.01 13.33 8.17
N ASP A 34 10.04 13.52 9.48
CA ASP A 34 9.22 12.77 10.43
C ASP A 34 8.17 13.68 11.08
N PHE A 35 7.17 13.07 11.68
CA PHE A 35 6.06 13.72 12.34
C PHE A 35 5.80 13.08 13.68
N LYS A 36 5.47 13.89 14.69
CA LYS A 36 5.08 13.38 16.01
C LYS A 36 3.88 14.12 16.57
N PRO A 37 3.02 13.46 17.37
CA PRO A 37 2.02 14.16 18.15
C PRO A 37 2.69 15.25 19.00
N ARG A 38 2.09 16.43 19.04
CA ARG A 38 2.60 17.56 19.83
C ARG A 38 2.59 17.21 21.32
N GLU A 39 3.67 17.57 22.01
CA GLU A 39 3.77 17.53 23.46
C GLU A 39 3.74 18.95 24.04
N ALA A 40 4.85 19.67 23.91
CA ALA A 40 5.04 21.01 24.49
C ALA A 40 5.57 22.03 23.48
N GLU A 41 5.71 21.65 22.20
CA GLU A 41 6.31 22.51 21.19
C GLU A 41 5.48 23.77 20.94
N VAL A 42 6.19 24.90 20.82
CA VAL A 42 5.62 26.22 20.54
C VAL A 42 5.12 26.30 19.10
N PHE A 43 5.88 25.74 18.16
CA PHE A 43 5.50 25.67 16.75
C PHE A 43 5.08 24.26 16.42
N TYR A 44 3.86 24.12 15.91
CA TYR A 44 3.27 22.85 15.52
C TYR A 44 2.18 23.10 14.48
N ILE A 45 1.78 22.04 13.78
CA ILE A 45 0.67 22.07 12.83
C ILE A 45 -0.62 21.70 13.57
N SER A 46 -1.64 22.54 13.50
CA SER A 46 -2.99 22.21 13.95
C SER A 46 -3.83 21.83 12.73
N ILE A 47 -4.04 20.52 12.53
CA ILE A 47 -4.82 20.02 11.39
C ILE A 47 -6.29 20.00 11.77
N GLN A 48 -7.12 20.74 11.04
CA GLN A 48 -8.52 21.00 11.37
C GLN A 48 -9.41 20.83 10.13
N LYS A 49 -10.72 20.62 10.34
CA LYS A 49 -11.71 20.65 9.26
C LYS A 49 -12.34 22.04 9.17
N LEU A 50 -11.87 22.85 8.23
CA LEU A 50 -12.43 24.17 7.93
C LEU A 50 -12.97 24.19 6.48
N ASP A 51 -13.34 25.37 5.99
CA ASP A 51 -13.81 25.54 4.60
C ASP A 51 -12.63 25.53 3.63
N GLY A 52 -12.58 24.52 2.76
CA GLY A 52 -11.50 24.29 1.80
C GLY A 52 -10.26 23.58 2.34
N CYS A 53 -9.29 23.38 1.46
CA CYS A 53 -7.97 22.82 1.76
C CYS A 53 -6.94 23.94 1.63
N TYR A 54 -6.15 24.18 2.68
CA TYR A 54 -5.09 25.19 2.64
C TYR A 54 -4.08 25.03 3.79
N SER A 55 -2.88 25.57 3.58
CA SER A 55 -1.85 25.74 4.60
C SER A 55 -1.04 27.02 4.39
N TYR A 56 -0.30 27.43 5.42
CA TYR A 56 0.73 28.45 5.31
C TYR A 56 1.98 27.87 4.64
N VAL A 57 2.68 28.69 3.84
CA VAL A 57 3.98 28.32 3.29
C VAL A 57 5.07 28.49 4.35
N GLY A 58 5.65 27.37 4.80
CA GLY A 58 6.70 27.32 5.80
C GLY A 58 6.24 27.45 7.27
N ARG A 59 7.21 27.45 8.19
CA ARG A 59 6.98 27.62 9.64
C ARG A 59 6.83 29.11 9.97
N ARG A 60 5.59 29.56 10.22
CA ARG A 60 5.29 30.99 10.40
C ARG A 60 4.70 31.37 11.74
N ILE A 61 3.82 30.54 12.29
CA ILE A 61 2.97 30.92 13.44
C ILE A 61 3.32 30.11 14.68
N ALA A 62 3.64 30.81 15.76
CA ALA A 62 3.76 30.21 17.09
C ALA A 62 2.36 29.97 17.70
N GLY A 63 2.21 28.93 18.51
CA GLY A 63 0.94 28.58 19.15
C GLY A 63 0.01 27.71 18.31
N GLY A 64 0.49 27.20 17.17
CA GLY A 64 -0.23 26.27 16.30
C GLY A 64 -0.66 26.92 14.99
N GLN A 65 0.01 26.57 13.90
CA GLN A 65 -0.38 27.05 12.57
C GLN A 65 -1.42 26.11 11.97
N VAL A 66 -2.52 26.68 11.47
CA VAL A 66 -3.64 25.91 10.94
C VAL A 66 -3.28 25.31 9.58
N LEU A 67 -3.61 24.03 9.41
CA LEU A 67 -3.69 23.34 8.13
C LEU A 67 -5.12 22.80 8.00
N SER A 68 -5.86 23.27 7.00
CA SER A 68 -7.24 22.84 6.78
C SER A 68 -7.31 21.63 5.87
N ILE A 69 -7.93 20.56 6.35
CA ILE A 69 -8.41 19.44 5.54
C ILE A 69 -9.94 19.44 5.64
N GLY A 70 -10.56 20.27 4.79
CA GLY A 70 -12.00 20.44 4.70
C GLY A 70 -12.73 19.28 4.03
N SER A 71 -14.01 19.50 3.74
CA SER A 71 -14.84 18.53 3.01
C SER A 71 -14.29 18.26 1.59
N GLY A 72 -14.04 16.99 1.26
CA GLY A 72 -13.47 16.59 -0.03
C GLY A 72 -11.95 16.71 -0.13
N CYS A 73 -11.28 17.16 0.94
CA CYS A 73 -9.82 17.28 1.02
C CYS A 73 -9.14 16.00 1.56
N ASP A 74 -9.92 15.00 1.97
CA ASP A 74 -9.45 13.77 2.64
C ASP A 74 -8.90 12.73 1.65
N THR A 75 -8.06 13.18 0.72
CA THR A 75 -7.26 12.31 -0.16
C THR A 75 -5.78 12.47 0.17
N LYS A 76 -4.99 11.41 -0.01
CA LYS A 76 -3.54 11.44 0.31
C LYS A 76 -2.82 12.58 -0.39
N ALA A 77 -3.02 12.73 -1.71
CA ALA A 77 -2.32 13.75 -2.50
C ALA A 77 -2.65 15.17 -2.04
N ILE A 78 -3.90 15.45 -1.65
CA ILE A 78 -4.26 16.77 -1.10
C ILE A 78 -3.58 16.98 0.25
N VAL A 79 -3.57 15.99 1.13
CA VAL A 79 -2.87 16.13 2.41
C VAL A 79 -1.36 16.33 2.21
N GLU A 80 -0.73 15.59 1.29
CA GLU A 80 0.67 15.78 0.91
C GLU A 80 0.94 17.19 0.38
N HIS A 81 0.06 17.71 -0.48
CA HIS A 81 0.12 19.07 -1.00
C HIS A 81 0.12 20.13 0.12
N GLU A 82 -0.83 20.03 1.06
CA GLU A 82 -0.91 20.99 2.17
C GLU A 82 0.26 20.88 3.16
N ILE A 83 0.81 19.67 3.32
CA ILE A 83 2.01 19.46 4.12
C ILE A 83 3.25 20.01 3.40
N LEU A 84 3.37 19.86 2.08
CA LEU A 84 4.46 20.48 1.31
C LEU A 84 4.44 22.00 1.44
N HIS A 85 3.26 22.64 1.36
CA HIS A 85 3.13 24.06 1.71
C HIS A 85 3.71 24.33 3.10
N THR A 86 3.28 23.57 4.10
CA THR A 86 3.79 23.70 5.48
C THR A 86 5.31 23.57 5.57
N LEU A 87 5.90 22.71 4.74
CA LEU A 87 7.35 22.46 4.68
C LEU A 87 8.11 23.50 3.86
N GLY A 88 7.43 24.44 3.20
CA GLY A 88 8.03 25.59 2.53
C GLY A 88 7.84 25.64 1.01
N PHE A 89 6.99 24.80 0.45
CA PHE A 89 6.77 24.74 -1.00
C PHE A 89 5.69 25.74 -1.45
N TYR A 90 5.97 26.44 -2.54
CA TYR A 90 4.95 27.14 -3.31
C TYR A 90 4.36 26.18 -4.36
N HIS A 91 3.33 26.64 -5.08
CA HIS A 91 2.83 25.88 -6.23
C HIS A 91 3.87 25.85 -7.36
N GLU A 92 3.93 24.75 -8.10
CA GLU A 92 4.90 24.57 -9.19
C GLU A 92 4.70 25.60 -10.30
N GLN A 93 3.44 25.91 -10.65
CA GLN A 93 3.15 26.95 -11.62
C GLN A 93 3.47 28.36 -11.13
N SER A 94 3.89 28.55 -9.88
CA SER A 94 4.35 29.85 -9.37
C SER A 94 5.87 30.03 -9.46
N ARG A 95 6.63 29.06 -9.98
CA ARG A 95 8.07 29.22 -10.19
C ARG A 95 8.40 30.45 -11.04
N TYR A 96 9.53 31.10 -10.77
CA TYR A 96 9.96 32.28 -11.52
C TYR A 96 10.21 32.00 -13.02
N ASP A 97 10.57 30.76 -13.36
CA ASP A 97 10.85 30.24 -14.70
C ASP A 97 9.64 29.55 -15.37
N ARG A 98 8.45 29.54 -14.73
CA ARG A 98 7.28 28.79 -15.23
C ARG A 98 6.81 29.16 -16.64
N ASP A 99 7.06 30.39 -17.09
CA ASP A 99 6.61 30.86 -18.42
C ASP A 99 7.36 30.19 -19.59
N ASP A 100 8.47 29.48 -19.33
CA ASP A 100 9.17 28.65 -20.33
C ASP A 100 8.45 27.30 -20.56
N TYR A 101 7.53 26.92 -19.66
CA TYR A 101 6.93 25.59 -19.59
C TYR A 101 5.40 25.63 -19.70
N VAL A 102 4.77 26.71 -19.23
CA VAL A 102 3.32 26.92 -19.28
C VAL A 102 2.98 28.36 -19.62
N ARG A 103 1.83 28.55 -20.26
CA ARG A 103 1.22 29.85 -20.52
C ARG A 103 -0.03 30.01 -19.66
N ILE A 104 -0.07 31.08 -18.87
CA ILE A 104 -1.25 31.47 -18.10
C ILE A 104 -2.20 32.30 -18.97
N VAL A 105 -3.43 31.82 -19.15
CA VAL A 105 -4.48 32.50 -19.92
C VAL A 105 -5.29 33.38 -18.96
N ARG A 106 -4.80 34.60 -18.71
CA ARG A 106 -5.40 35.49 -17.71
C ARG A 106 -6.89 35.79 -17.97
N ASP A 107 -7.30 35.90 -19.22
CA ASP A 107 -8.69 36.16 -19.61
C ASP A 107 -9.66 35.03 -19.22
N ASN A 108 -9.16 33.83 -18.99
CA ASN A 108 -9.96 32.66 -18.58
C ASN A 108 -10.03 32.52 -17.05
N ILE A 109 -9.34 33.37 -16.27
CA ILE A 109 -9.35 33.29 -14.81
C ILE A 109 -10.62 33.96 -14.25
N LEU A 110 -11.20 33.38 -13.21
CA LEU A 110 -12.27 34.02 -12.43
C LEU A 110 -11.79 35.34 -11.84
N GLN A 111 -12.59 36.38 -11.99
CA GLN A 111 -12.29 37.71 -11.46
C GLN A 111 -11.97 37.65 -9.95
N GLY A 112 -10.83 38.21 -9.57
CA GLY A 112 -10.34 38.21 -8.18
C GLY A 112 -9.52 36.98 -7.78
N LYS A 113 -9.29 36.01 -8.70
CA LYS A 113 -8.46 34.83 -8.48
C LYS A 113 -7.10 34.89 -9.19
N GLU A 114 -6.77 36.00 -9.85
CA GLU A 114 -5.57 36.18 -10.64
C GLU A 114 -4.28 36.03 -9.80
N HIS A 115 -4.33 36.43 -8.53
CA HIS A 115 -3.20 36.35 -7.59
C HIS A 115 -2.71 34.91 -7.34
N ASN A 116 -3.55 33.90 -7.57
CA ASN A 116 -3.16 32.48 -7.44
C ASN A 116 -2.20 32.02 -8.56
N PHE A 117 -2.01 32.87 -9.58
CA PHE A 117 -1.13 32.61 -10.71
C PHE A 117 0.08 33.56 -10.72
N ASP A 118 0.31 34.29 -9.64
CA ASP A 118 1.49 35.14 -9.54
C ASP A 118 2.75 34.28 -9.37
N LYS A 119 3.84 34.72 -10.03
CA LYS A 119 5.14 34.09 -9.87
C LYS A 119 5.77 34.53 -8.56
N VAL A 120 6.47 33.62 -7.92
CA VAL A 120 7.33 33.90 -6.77
C VAL A 120 8.73 34.20 -7.31
N GLY A 121 9.29 35.35 -6.91
CA GLY A 121 10.59 35.79 -7.40
C GLY A 121 11.74 34.87 -6.97
N SER A 122 12.82 34.84 -7.77
CA SER A 122 14.04 34.07 -7.49
C SER A 122 14.85 34.62 -6.29
N ASP A 123 14.47 35.78 -5.76
CA ASP A 123 15.02 36.40 -4.56
C ASP A 123 14.49 35.76 -3.27
N VAL A 124 13.31 35.14 -3.32
CA VAL A 124 12.64 34.51 -2.17
C VAL A 124 12.28 33.04 -2.40
N SER A 125 12.63 32.47 -3.56
CA SER A 125 12.41 31.07 -3.91
C SER A 125 13.60 30.47 -4.65
N THR A 126 13.67 29.15 -4.71
CA THR A 126 14.71 28.38 -5.41
C THR A 126 14.08 27.14 -6.04
N THR A 127 14.63 26.69 -7.16
CA THR A 127 14.25 25.41 -7.78
C THR A 127 15.06 24.25 -7.22
N HIS A 128 16.01 24.51 -6.31
CA HIS A 128 16.98 23.51 -5.86
C HIS A 128 17.70 22.78 -7.00
N GLY A 129 17.77 23.37 -8.21
CA GLY A 129 18.39 22.76 -9.39
C GLY A 129 17.60 21.59 -9.99
N THR A 130 16.28 21.55 -9.82
CA THR A 130 15.39 20.62 -10.52
C THR A 130 14.83 21.23 -11.81
N LEU A 131 14.37 20.36 -12.71
CA LEU A 131 13.60 20.76 -13.88
C LEU A 131 12.17 21.17 -13.45
N TYR A 132 11.44 21.87 -14.33
CA TYR A 132 10.02 22.13 -14.12
C TYR A 132 9.24 20.81 -14.16
N ASP A 133 8.42 20.57 -13.15
CA ASP A 133 7.76 19.29 -12.96
C ASP A 133 6.25 19.35 -13.23
N TYR A 134 5.86 18.96 -14.44
CA TYR A 134 4.44 18.82 -14.80
C TYR A 134 3.70 17.78 -13.94
N TRP A 135 4.40 16.81 -13.36
CA TRP A 135 3.84 15.79 -12.47
C TRP A 135 3.75 16.23 -11.01
N SER A 136 4.22 17.44 -10.67
CA SER A 136 4.24 17.89 -9.28
C SER A 136 2.84 17.88 -8.67
N VAL A 137 2.72 17.33 -7.47
CA VAL A 137 1.47 17.42 -6.68
C VAL A 137 1.15 18.88 -6.34
N MET A 138 2.15 19.76 -6.38
CA MET A 138 2.05 21.21 -6.19
C MET A 138 1.61 21.95 -7.45
N HIS A 139 1.44 21.29 -8.60
CA HIS A 139 0.96 21.92 -9.81
C HIS A 139 -0.57 22.02 -9.84
N TYR A 140 -1.08 23.15 -10.32
CA TYR A 140 -2.50 23.33 -10.63
C TYR A 140 -2.95 22.52 -11.85
N SER A 141 -4.23 22.17 -11.88
CA SER A 141 -4.84 21.58 -13.07
C SER A 141 -5.05 22.63 -14.16
N THR A 142 -5.25 22.14 -15.39
CA THR A 142 -5.55 22.92 -16.60
C THR A 142 -6.63 23.99 -16.40
N ASP A 143 -7.70 23.66 -15.67
CA ASP A 143 -8.89 24.50 -15.48
C ASP A 143 -8.98 25.15 -14.09
N ALA A 144 -7.86 25.18 -13.33
CA ALA A 144 -7.84 25.80 -12.02
C ALA A 144 -8.39 27.24 -12.08
N PHE A 145 -9.39 27.56 -11.26
CA PHE A 145 -10.05 28.87 -11.20
C PHE A 145 -10.57 29.41 -12.56
N THR A 146 -10.97 28.54 -13.50
CA THR A 146 -11.54 28.98 -14.77
C THR A 146 -12.89 29.70 -14.62
N ASN A 147 -13.12 30.71 -15.45
CA ASN A 147 -14.42 31.38 -15.62
C ASN A 147 -15.35 30.65 -16.61
N GLY A 148 -14.93 29.49 -17.13
CA GLY A 148 -15.69 28.68 -18.08
C GLY A 148 -15.38 28.97 -19.56
N ASN A 149 -14.54 29.97 -19.87
CA ASN A 149 -14.17 30.31 -21.25
C ASN A 149 -12.99 29.48 -21.80
N GLY A 150 -12.53 28.48 -21.05
CA GLY A 150 -11.45 27.58 -21.44
C GLY A 150 -10.39 27.40 -20.34
N PRO A 151 -9.25 26.76 -20.67
CA PRO A 151 -8.20 26.48 -19.71
C PRO A 151 -7.52 27.76 -19.22
N THR A 152 -7.11 27.79 -17.95
CA THR A 152 -6.32 28.87 -17.37
C THR A 152 -4.82 28.60 -17.50
N ILE A 153 -4.41 27.34 -17.62
CA ILE A 153 -3.02 26.92 -17.81
C ILE A 153 -2.90 26.07 -19.07
N ILE A 154 -2.07 26.52 -20.02
CA ILE A 154 -1.75 25.77 -21.23
C ILE A 154 -0.27 25.40 -21.19
N THR A 155 0.03 24.11 -21.19
CA THR A 155 1.41 23.59 -21.29
C THR A 155 2.01 23.93 -22.66
N ILE A 156 3.30 24.30 -22.67
CA ILE A 156 4.02 24.58 -23.93
C ILE A 156 4.24 23.28 -24.71
N ASP A 157 4.61 22.20 -24.02
CA ASP A 157 4.61 20.85 -24.60
C ASP A 157 3.25 20.17 -24.36
N PRO A 158 2.42 20.00 -25.41
CA PRO A 158 1.05 19.55 -25.28
C PRO A 158 0.90 18.14 -24.71
N LYS A 159 1.97 17.32 -24.72
CA LYS A 159 1.93 15.97 -24.12
C LYS A 159 1.69 16.01 -22.60
N PHE A 160 2.00 17.14 -21.95
CA PHE A 160 1.81 17.32 -20.51
C PHE A 160 0.48 17.97 -20.15
N GLN A 161 -0.36 18.34 -21.11
CA GLN A 161 -1.60 19.07 -20.83
C GLN A 161 -2.58 18.28 -19.94
N ASN A 162 -2.61 16.95 -20.08
CA ASN A 162 -3.47 16.07 -19.28
C ASN A 162 -2.76 15.53 -18.02
N ILE A 163 -1.50 15.91 -17.81
CA ILE A 163 -0.66 15.47 -16.68
C ILE A 163 -0.73 16.47 -15.53
N ILE A 164 -0.72 17.78 -15.84
CA ILE A 164 -0.71 18.83 -14.83
C ILE A 164 -1.94 18.75 -13.90
N GLY A 165 -1.70 18.92 -12.61
CA GLY A 165 -2.76 18.83 -11.61
C GLY A 165 -3.11 17.40 -11.17
N GLN A 166 -2.25 16.42 -11.45
CA GLN A 166 -2.36 15.07 -10.90
C GLN A 166 -2.57 15.07 -9.37
N ARG A 167 -3.35 14.11 -8.87
CA ARG A 167 -3.65 13.94 -7.43
C ARG A 167 -3.46 12.48 -6.98
N LEU A 168 -2.36 11.88 -7.41
CA LEU A 168 -1.92 10.53 -7.03
C LEU A 168 -1.06 10.58 -5.76
N GLU A 169 0.08 11.27 -5.84
CA GLU A 169 1.09 11.37 -4.78
C GLU A 169 2.14 12.46 -5.11
N MET A 170 3.06 12.73 -4.18
CA MET A 170 4.31 13.44 -4.48
C MET A 170 5.07 12.79 -5.64
N SER A 171 5.48 13.61 -6.60
CA SER A 171 6.31 13.21 -7.73
C SER A 171 7.76 12.92 -7.29
N TYR A 172 8.57 12.43 -8.24
CA TYR A 172 10.01 12.33 -8.02
C TYR A 172 10.66 13.69 -7.70
N TYR A 173 10.29 14.76 -8.41
CA TYR A 173 10.90 16.07 -8.22
C TYR A 173 10.41 16.75 -6.94
N ASP A 174 9.14 16.57 -6.55
CA ASP A 174 8.64 17.04 -5.24
C ASP A 174 9.52 16.46 -4.09
N VAL A 175 9.78 15.16 -4.14
CA VAL A 175 10.61 14.46 -3.15
C VAL A 175 12.07 14.90 -3.22
N LEU A 176 12.62 15.07 -4.43
CA LEU A 176 14.00 15.49 -4.63
C LEU A 176 14.24 16.90 -4.07
N GLU A 177 13.33 17.83 -4.36
CA GLU A 177 13.38 19.20 -3.81
C GLU A 177 13.25 19.19 -2.29
N LEU A 178 12.33 18.39 -1.74
CA LEU A 178 12.15 18.27 -0.29
C LEU A 178 13.42 17.75 0.37
N ASN A 179 14.03 16.72 -0.20
CA ASN A 179 15.25 16.14 0.31
C ASN A 179 16.44 17.09 0.20
N ARG A 180 16.53 17.91 -0.86
CA ARG A 180 17.54 18.95 -1.02
C ARG A 180 17.34 20.11 -0.04
N LEU A 181 16.09 20.54 0.17
CA LEU A 181 15.76 21.63 1.10
C LEU A 181 16.11 21.27 2.55
N TYR A 182 15.88 20.01 2.95
CA TYR A 182 16.12 19.55 4.33
C TYR A 182 17.41 18.73 4.50
N ASN A 183 18.27 18.67 3.47
CA ASN A 183 19.54 17.93 3.46
C ASN A 183 19.38 16.46 3.91
N CYS A 184 18.38 15.77 3.36
CA CYS A 184 18.09 14.38 3.69
C CYS A 184 19.13 13.44 3.06
N ASN A 185 19.88 12.73 3.91
CA ASN A 185 20.86 11.71 3.49
C ASN A 185 20.32 10.27 3.61
N SER A 186 19.16 10.11 4.24
CA SER A 186 18.45 8.85 4.45
C SER A 186 16.98 9.13 4.61
N THR A 187 16.16 8.08 4.65
CA THR A 187 14.73 8.16 4.96
C THR A 187 14.42 7.49 6.29
N ILE A 188 13.23 7.75 6.83
CA ILE A 188 12.81 7.21 8.12
C ILE A 188 12.33 5.76 7.99
N SER A 189 11.51 5.46 6.97
CA SER A 189 10.83 4.16 6.85
C SER A 189 11.38 3.26 5.75
N LEU A 190 12.18 3.71 4.78
CA LEU A 190 12.82 2.76 3.86
C LEU A 190 14.01 2.08 4.56
N ASN A 191 13.99 0.75 4.64
CA ASN A 191 15.15 -0.01 5.10
C ASN A 191 16.10 -0.27 3.93
N TRP A 192 15.58 -0.75 2.80
CA TRP A 192 16.40 -1.21 1.69
C TRP A 192 15.59 -1.39 0.39
N TYR A 193 16.24 -1.14 -0.75
CA TYR A 193 15.72 -1.39 -2.09
C TYR A 193 16.80 -2.02 -2.97
N CYS A 194 16.41 -2.99 -3.80
CA CYS A 194 17.26 -3.60 -4.81
C CYS A 194 16.46 -4.05 -6.04
N GLY A 195 16.61 -3.32 -7.15
CA GLY A 195 16.12 -3.73 -8.48
C GLY A 195 17.17 -4.41 -9.36
N ILE A 196 18.36 -4.72 -8.81
CA ILE A 196 19.43 -5.52 -9.47
C ILE A 196 19.93 -4.94 -10.82
N SER A 197 19.49 -3.73 -11.20
CA SER A 197 19.55 -3.22 -12.58
C SER A 197 20.97 -3.00 -13.14
N ASN A 198 21.97 -2.86 -12.26
CA ASN A 198 23.38 -2.74 -12.64
C ASN A 198 24.13 -4.08 -12.67
N GLY A 199 23.43 -5.21 -12.58
CA GLY A 199 24.05 -6.53 -12.48
C GLY A 199 24.81 -6.74 -11.16
N THR A 200 24.37 -6.08 -10.09
CA THR A 200 24.96 -6.20 -8.75
C THR A 200 23.92 -6.68 -7.74
N MET A 201 24.32 -7.54 -6.81
CA MET A 201 23.41 -8.09 -5.78
C MET A 201 23.07 -7.11 -4.66
N CYS A 202 23.24 -5.79 -4.83
CA CYS A 202 22.93 -4.77 -3.81
C CYS A 202 23.46 -5.10 -2.40
N ARG A 203 24.67 -5.67 -2.32
CA ARG A 203 25.34 -6.16 -1.09
C ARG A 203 24.67 -7.34 -0.38
N MET A 204 23.73 -8.00 -1.04
CA MET A 204 23.25 -9.32 -0.65
C MET A 204 24.34 -10.35 -0.88
N CYS A 205 24.31 -11.43 -0.10
CA CYS A 205 25.27 -12.52 -0.19
C CYS A 205 24.54 -13.85 -0.36
N CYS A 206 25.19 -14.78 -1.04
CA CYS A 206 24.65 -16.10 -1.32
C CYS A 206 25.45 -17.16 -0.56
N SER A 207 24.79 -18.22 -0.09
CA SER A 207 25.50 -19.43 0.33
C SER A 207 25.89 -20.26 -0.90
N GLN A 208 27.09 -20.83 -0.89
CA GLN A 208 27.48 -21.82 -1.91
C GLN A 208 26.91 -23.18 -1.53
N SER A 209 26.10 -23.76 -2.42
CA SER A 209 25.59 -25.13 -2.32
C SER A 209 25.54 -25.79 -3.72
N ASN A 210 24.87 -26.93 -3.86
CA ASN A 210 24.65 -27.59 -5.14
C ASN A 210 23.81 -26.75 -6.12
N ILE A 211 22.98 -25.85 -5.60
CA ILE A 211 22.23 -24.86 -6.37
C ILE A 211 22.54 -23.47 -5.80
N SER A 212 22.66 -22.47 -6.66
CA SER A 212 23.06 -21.13 -6.22
C SER A 212 22.23 -20.05 -6.89
N TRP A 213 22.17 -18.92 -6.21
CA TRP A 213 21.60 -17.69 -6.71
C TRP A 213 22.57 -17.03 -7.70
N GLU A 214 22.08 -16.77 -8.91
CA GLU A 214 22.84 -16.20 -10.02
C GLU A 214 22.13 -14.96 -10.57
N ILE A 215 22.91 -13.99 -11.04
CA ILE A 215 22.38 -12.81 -11.74
C ILE A 215 22.24 -13.16 -13.22
N LEU A 216 21.03 -13.12 -13.73
CA LEU A 216 20.70 -13.45 -15.12
C LEU A 216 19.90 -12.33 -15.78
N LYS A 217 19.87 -12.33 -17.11
CA LYS A 217 19.10 -11.38 -17.94
C LYS A 217 17.83 -12.01 -18.51
N GLN A 218 17.88 -13.32 -18.73
CA GLN A 218 16.82 -14.14 -19.30
C GLN A 218 17.12 -15.61 -18.99
N ILE A 219 16.09 -16.44 -18.96
CA ILE A 219 16.24 -17.89 -18.85
C ILE A 219 15.29 -18.62 -19.81
N SER A 220 15.75 -19.77 -20.30
CA SER A 220 14.91 -20.67 -21.09
C SER A 220 13.77 -21.19 -20.22
N GLY A 221 12.53 -20.95 -20.62
CA GLY A 221 11.33 -21.28 -19.82
C GLY A 221 10.77 -20.12 -18.99
N GLY A 222 11.37 -18.93 -19.08
CA GLY A 222 10.88 -17.70 -18.48
C GLY A 222 11.43 -17.45 -17.06
N PRO A 223 11.65 -16.17 -16.68
CA PRO A 223 11.27 -14.99 -17.44
C PRO A 223 12.27 -14.61 -18.55
N ASN A 224 11.76 -13.99 -19.61
CA ASN A 224 12.56 -13.57 -20.79
C ASN A 224 13.27 -12.22 -20.58
N SER A 225 12.90 -11.48 -19.52
CA SER A 225 13.56 -10.26 -19.06
C SER A 225 13.33 -10.12 -17.54
N ASP A 226 14.06 -9.22 -16.92
CA ASP A 226 13.79 -8.72 -15.56
C ASP A 226 12.40 -8.05 -15.46
N HIS A 227 11.98 -7.75 -14.24
CA HIS A 227 10.74 -7.01 -13.99
C HIS A 227 10.98 -5.50 -14.10
N THR A 228 12.13 -5.00 -13.60
CA THR A 228 12.43 -3.56 -13.50
C THR A 228 12.16 -2.82 -14.82
N THR A 229 12.68 -3.36 -15.94
CA THR A 229 12.68 -2.71 -17.26
C THR A 229 11.49 -3.11 -18.16
N LEU A 230 10.46 -3.77 -17.63
CA LEU A 230 9.26 -4.10 -18.40
C LEU A 230 8.48 -2.85 -18.84
N PRO A 231 7.87 -2.85 -20.04
CA PRO A 231 7.91 -3.91 -21.05
C PRO A 231 9.25 -4.01 -21.78
N SER A 232 9.68 -5.25 -22.08
CA SER A 232 10.94 -5.52 -22.78
C SER A 232 10.98 -4.78 -24.13
N GLY A 233 12.07 -4.04 -24.40
CA GLY A 233 12.23 -3.30 -25.66
C GLY A 233 12.64 -1.84 -25.53
N SER A 234 12.79 -1.32 -24.31
CA SER A 234 13.36 0.02 -24.02
C SER A 234 14.81 0.18 -24.47
N GLY A 235 15.49 -0.91 -24.85
CA GLY A 235 16.93 -0.94 -25.13
C GLY A 235 17.79 -1.03 -23.87
N GLU A 236 17.19 -0.96 -22.68
CA GLU A 236 17.86 -1.14 -21.40
C GLU A 236 18.04 -2.62 -21.10
N ILE A 237 19.23 -2.97 -20.58
CA ILE A 237 19.55 -4.32 -20.15
C ILE A 237 19.28 -4.39 -18.65
N GLY A 238 18.19 -5.03 -18.25
CA GLY A 238 17.94 -5.33 -16.84
C GLY A 238 18.41 -6.73 -16.44
N TYR A 239 18.40 -6.97 -15.13
CA TYR A 239 18.93 -8.18 -14.51
C TYR A 239 18.05 -8.59 -13.34
N PHE A 240 17.97 -9.88 -13.05
CA PHE A 240 17.27 -10.43 -11.91
C PHE A 240 18.08 -11.55 -11.25
N MET A 241 17.71 -11.92 -10.02
CA MET A 241 18.30 -13.05 -9.31
C MET A 241 17.54 -14.33 -9.64
N HIS A 242 18.24 -15.43 -9.93
CA HIS A 242 17.65 -16.72 -10.28
C HIS A 242 18.33 -17.88 -9.57
N VAL A 243 17.57 -18.90 -9.19
CA VAL A 243 18.09 -20.22 -8.81
C VAL A 243 17.48 -21.25 -9.74
N SER A 244 18.32 -21.99 -10.45
CA SER A 244 17.86 -23.16 -11.20
C SER A 244 17.69 -24.35 -10.26
N THR A 245 16.51 -24.95 -10.27
CA THR A 245 16.20 -26.20 -9.60
C THR A 245 16.24 -27.39 -10.58
N ALA A 246 16.60 -27.18 -11.84
CA ALA A 246 16.63 -28.23 -12.86
C ALA A 246 17.75 -29.28 -12.65
N THR A 247 18.88 -28.88 -12.07
CA THR A 247 20.07 -29.73 -11.86
C THR A 247 20.27 -30.21 -10.42
N GLY A 248 19.43 -29.76 -9.47
CA GLY A 248 19.52 -30.10 -8.05
C GLY A 248 18.78 -31.38 -7.64
N GLN A 249 19.17 -31.95 -6.50
CA GLN A 249 18.52 -33.09 -5.84
C GLN A 249 17.42 -32.61 -4.88
N GLU A 250 16.40 -33.46 -4.65
CA GLU A 250 15.36 -33.15 -3.67
C GLU A 250 15.97 -32.78 -2.30
N GLY A 251 15.57 -31.64 -1.77
CA GLY A 251 16.09 -31.11 -0.51
C GLY A 251 17.28 -30.16 -0.63
N ASP A 252 17.90 -30.02 -1.81
CA ASP A 252 18.91 -28.99 -2.06
C ASP A 252 18.32 -27.59 -1.84
N THR A 253 19.11 -26.69 -1.26
CA THR A 253 18.69 -25.30 -0.97
C THR A 253 19.70 -24.26 -1.43
N ALA A 254 19.20 -23.10 -1.86
CA ALA A 254 20.00 -21.90 -2.14
C ALA A 254 19.49 -20.73 -1.30
N GLN A 255 20.37 -20.10 -0.52
CA GLN A 255 20.02 -18.96 0.33
C GLN A 255 20.61 -17.66 -0.23
N LEU A 256 19.78 -16.62 -0.24
CA LEU A 256 20.13 -15.26 -0.60
C LEU A 256 19.77 -14.35 0.58
N GLU A 257 20.79 -13.74 1.18
CA GLU A 257 20.67 -13.01 2.44
C GLU A 257 20.96 -11.52 2.24
N THR A 258 20.10 -10.69 2.84
CA THR A 258 20.31 -9.24 2.92
C THR A 258 21.41 -8.88 3.93
N GLN A 259 21.87 -7.63 3.93
CA GLN A 259 22.72 -7.13 5.03
C GLN A 259 21.94 -7.08 6.34
N ARG A 260 22.65 -7.10 7.48
CA ARG A 260 22.01 -6.87 8.79
C ARG A 260 21.45 -5.44 8.82
N MET A 261 20.20 -5.32 9.23
CA MET A 261 19.46 -4.06 9.34
C MET A 261 18.93 -3.89 10.76
N THR A 262 18.71 -2.63 11.14
CA THR A 262 18.16 -2.25 12.44
C THR A 262 16.81 -1.57 12.20
N PRO A 263 15.73 -2.02 12.88
CA PRO A 263 14.46 -1.30 12.88
C PRO A 263 14.66 0.15 13.35
N GLN A 264 14.14 1.11 12.59
CA GLN A 264 14.27 2.54 12.88
C GLN A 264 13.10 3.08 13.72
N ARG A 265 11.95 2.41 13.68
CA ARG A 265 10.74 2.80 14.41
C ARG A 265 10.47 1.88 15.59
N ASP A 266 9.90 2.46 16.66
CA ASP A 266 9.41 1.72 17.82
C ASP A 266 8.31 0.70 17.46
N CYS A 267 7.57 0.99 16.39
CA CYS A 267 6.55 0.09 15.87
C CYS A 267 7.23 -0.95 14.97
N HIS A 268 7.38 -2.17 15.48
CA HIS A 268 8.01 -3.31 14.82
C HIS A 268 7.11 -3.90 13.71
N ILE A 269 6.84 -3.10 12.68
CA ILE A 269 6.08 -3.47 11.49
C ILE A 269 6.92 -3.15 10.28
N GLN A 270 7.20 -4.16 9.47
CA GLN A 270 7.92 -4.03 8.22
C GLN A 270 7.16 -4.76 7.13
N CYS A 271 7.18 -4.20 5.92
CA CYS A 271 6.67 -4.84 4.73
C CYS A 271 7.82 -5.16 3.79
N LEU A 272 7.99 -6.44 3.51
CA LEU A 272 8.82 -6.91 2.42
C LEU A 272 7.94 -7.07 1.17
N GLN A 273 8.29 -6.37 0.11
CA GLN A 273 7.66 -6.46 -1.20
C GLN A 273 8.72 -6.90 -2.22
N PHE A 274 8.39 -7.85 -3.08
CA PHE A 274 9.25 -8.25 -4.20
C PHE A 274 8.43 -8.91 -5.30
N TYR A 275 8.99 -8.93 -6.51
CA TYR A 275 8.45 -9.70 -7.61
C TYR A 275 9.14 -11.05 -7.70
N TYR A 276 8.39 -12.11 -8.00
CA TYR A 276 8.94 -13.44 -8.26
C TYR A 276 8.41 -14.04 -9.56
N TYR A 277 9.17 -14.97 -10.13
CA TYR A 277 8.77 -15.79 -11.27
C TYR A 277 9.13 -17.25 -10.98
N ASN A 278 8.18 -18.17 -11.15
CA ASN A 278 8.38 -19.60 -11.00
C ASN A 278 8.34 -20.30 -12.38
N SER A 279 9.49 -20.79 -12.85
CA SER A 279 9.62 -21.69 -14.00
C SER A 279 10.00 -23.13 -13.57
N GLY A 280 9.99 -23.39 -12.26
CA GLY A 280 10.35 -24.66 -11.65
C GLY A 280 9.20 -25.67 -11.61
N ASN A 281 9.34 -26.67 -10.74
CA ASN A 281 8.27 -27.64 -10.47
C ASN A 281 7.33 -27.12 -9.36
N GLU A 282 6.08 -27.59 -9.32
CA GLU A 282 5.11 -27.20 -8.29
C GLU A 282 5.49 -27.60 -6.85
N SER A 283 6.36 -28.60 -6.72
CA SER A 283 6.92 -29.05 -5.43
C SER A 283 8.14 -28.25 -4.98
N ASP A 284 8.73 -27.41 -5.85
CA ASP A 284 9.80 -26.49 -5.45
C ASP A 284 9.18 -25.35 -4.62
N THR A 285 9.94 -24.84 -3.66
CA THR A 285 9.43 -23.83 -2.73
C THR A 285 10.39 -22.65 -2.60
N LEU A 286 9.84 -21.45 -2.44
CA LEU A 286 10.59 -20.25 -2.05
C LEU A 286 10.14 -19.85 -0.64
N ASN A 287 11.02 -20.04 0.34
CA ASN A 287 10.81 -19.70 1.74
C ASN A 287 11.39 -18.31 2.03
N ILE A 288 10.61 -17.50 2.75
CA ILE A 288 11.00 -16.18 3.20
C ILE A 288 11.19 -16.27 4.71
N TRP A 289 12.44 -16.13 5.12
CA TRP A 289 12.82 -16.18 6.52
C TRP A 289 13.26 -14.80 6.99
N ILE A 290 13.07 -14.54 8.29
CA ILE A 290 13.87 -13.54 8.99
C ILE A 290 14.85 -14.24 9.92
N ARG A 291 16.00 -13.62 10.13
CA ARG A 291 17.00 -14.02 11.11
C ARG A 291 17.24 -12.84 12.04
N GLU A 292 16.83 -12.94 13.30
CA GLU A 292 17.02 -11.91 14.33
C GLU A 292 18.24 -12.23 15.19
N PHE A 293 19.02 -11.20 15.54
CA PHE A 293 20.27 -11.31 16.30
C PHE A 293 20.10 -10.68 17.68
N GLU A 294 20.57 -11.37 18.71
CA GLU A 294 20.49 -10.86 20.09
C GLU A 294 21.37 -9.64 20.33
N ASN A 295 22.56 -9.61 19.70
CA ASN A 295 23.53 -8.54 19.77
C ASN A 295 24.57 -8.70 18.65
N GLU A 296 25.57 -7.82 18.60
CA GLU A 296 26.61 -7.86 17.56
C GLU A 296 27.48 -9.13 17.58
N GLN A 297 27.62 -9.77 18.74
CA GLN A 297 28.42 -10.99 18.92
C GLN A 297 27.66 -12.25 18.47
N ASP A 298 26.33 -12.19 18.39
CA ASP A 298 25.53 -13.26 17.83
C ASP A 298 25.73 -13.32 16.31
N LEU A 299 26.52 -14.31 15.87
CA LEU A 299 26.78 -14.57 14.45
C LEU A 299 25.75 -15.51 13.83
N THR A 300 25.01 -16.25 14.66
CA THR A 300 24.08 -17.29 14.20
C THR A 300 22.67 -16.76 13.95
N GLY A 301 22.16 -15.95 14.88
CA GLY A 301 20.79 -15.46 14.90
C GLY A 301 19.72 -16.56 15.03
N THR A 302 18.51 -16.17 15.40
CA THR A 302 17.33 -17.04 15.44
C THR A 302 16.50 -16.85 14.17
N ARG A 303 16.22 -17.94 13.45
CA ARG A 303 15.45 -17.92 12.21
C ARG A 303 13.96 -18.12 12.47
N ARG A 304 13.10 -17.34 11.81
CA ARG A 304 11.64 -17.51 11.79
C ARG A 304 11.13 -17.52 10.35
N LEU A 305 10.31 -18.52 10.01
CA LEU A 305 9.65 -18.59 8.69
C LEU A 305 8.52 -17.56 8.69
N MET A 306 8.56 -16.63 7.73
CA MET A 306 7.58 -15.54 7.63
C MET A 306 6.62 -15.74 6.46
N GLY A 307 7.07 -16.42 5.41
CA GLY A 307 6.24 -16.76 4.26
C GLY A 307 6.82 -17.93 3.48
N GLN A 308 5.97 -18.61 2.72
CA GLN A 308 6.35 -19.67 1.81
C GLN A 308 5.53 -19.56 0.54
N ILE A 309 6.20 -19.56 -0.60
CA ILE A 309 5.59 -19.59 -1.93
C ILE A 309 5.74 -21.00 -2.49
N THR A 310 4.62 -21.58 -2.92
CA THR A 310 4.53 -22.90 -3.56
C THR A 310 3.55 -22.83 -4.74
N GLY A 311 3.48 -23.89 -5.53
CA GLY A 311 2.48 -24.02 -6.60
C GLY A 311 3.07 -23.99 -8.00
N SER A 312 2.19 -24.00 -9.00
CA SER A 312 2.56 -24.19 -10.41
C SER A 312 3.43 -23.06 -10.96
N GLN A 313 3.98 -23.32 -12.15
CA GLN A 313 4.69 -22.31 -12.93
C GLN A 313 3.83 -21.07 -13.17
N THR A 314 4.48 -19.91 -13.17
CA THR A 314 3.87 -18.61 -13.44
C THR A 314 4.15 -18.18 -14.87
N SER A 315 3.20 -17.55 -15.55
CA SER A 315 3.42 -16.97 -16.88
C SER A 315 3.94 -15.54 -16.84
N HIS A 316 3.67 -14.83 -15.74
CA HIS A 316 4.05 -13.44 -15.50
C HIS A 316 4.81 -13.32 -14.18
N TRP A 317 5.59 -12.24 -14.04
CA TRP A 317 6.09 -11.84 -12.71
C TRP A 317 4.92 -11.63 -11.75
N ARG A 318 5.10 -12.06 -10.50
CA ARG A 318 4.08 -12.01 -9.45
C ARG A 318 4.57 -11.16 -8.30
N LEU A 319 3.78 -10.18 -7.90
CA LEU A 319 4.07 -9.40 -6.69
C LEU A 319 3.75 -10.24 -5.44
N HIS A 320 4.65 -10.18 -4.47
CA HIS A 320 4.43 -10.79 -3.16
C HIS A 320 4.75 -9.80 -2.04
N HIS A 321 3.90 -9.81 -1.01
CA HIS A 321 4.06 -9.03 0.21
C HIS A 321 4.22 -9.98 1.40
N VAL A 322 5.18 -9.71 2.27
CA VAL A 322 5.39 -10.46 3.52
C VAL A 322 5.47 -9.48 4.68
N SER A 323 4.50 -9.55 5.59
CA SER A 323 4.52 -8.80 6.83
C SER A 323 5.58 -9.36 7.77
N LEU A 324 6.54 -8.51 8.14
CA LEU A 324 7.61 -8.83 9.06
C LEU A 324 7.42 -8.03 10.37
N ASN A 325 7.98 -8.55 11.45
CA ASN A 325 7.94 -7.90 12.77
C ASN A 325 9.23 -8.08 13.59
N PRO A 326 10.44 -7.82 13.03
CA PRO A 326 11.68 -7.82 13.80
C PRO A 326 11.65 -6.80 14.94
N SER A 327 12.06 -7.27 16.12
CA SER A 327 12.23 -6.46 17.33
C SER A 327 13.70 -6.09 17.59
N LYS A 328 14.62 -6.72 16.86
CA LYS A 328 16.07 -6.59 17.00
C LYS A 328 16.71 -6.41 15.63
N ASN A 329 18.04 -6.29 15.60
CA ASN A 329 18.79 -6.37 14.37
C ASN A 329 18.45 -7.66 13.63
N PHE A 330 18.17 -7.56 12.33
CA PHE A 330 17.66 -8.68 11.55
C PHE A 330 18.20 -8.72 10.13
N GLN A 331 18.06 -9.89 9.50
CA GLN A 331 18.24 -10.10 8.07
C GLN A 331 16.99 -10.76 7.50
N VAL A 332 16.66 -10.43 6.26
CA VAL A 332 15.74 -11.19 5.41
C VAL A 332 16.55 -12.20 4.60
N MET A 333 16.04 -13.42 4.48
CA MET A 333 16.64 -14.48 3.69
C MET A 333 15.61 -15.13 2.75
N PHE A 334 15.96 -15.22 1.48
CA PHE A 334 15.22 -15.93 0.46
C PHE A 334 15.86 -17.30 0.27
N GLU A 335 15.13 -18.36 0.56
CA GLU A 335 15.61 -19.73 0.43
C GLU A 335 14.77 -20.48 -0.59
N VAL A 336 15.39 -20.83 -1.72
CA VAL A 336 14.78 -21.78 -2.66
C VAL A 336 15.12 -23.19 -2.20
N ARG A 337 14.12 -24.08 -2.18
CA ARG A 337 14.30 -25.50 -1.88
C ARG A 337 13.71 -26.36 -2.99
N LYS A 338 14.54 -27.26 -3.52
CA LYS A 338 14.18 -28.24 -4.55
C LYS A 338 13.22 -29.29 -3.99
N GLY A 339 12.07 -29.49 -4.65
CA GLY A 339 11.10 -30.54 -4.34
C GLY A 339 11.40 -31.88 -5.01
N ALA A 340 10.49 -32.85 -4.86
CA ALA A 340 10.64 -34.19 -5.46
C ALA A 340 10.43 -34.20 -6.99
N GLY A 341 9.63 -33.28 -7.52
CA GLY A 341 9.23 -33.27 -8.93
C GLY A 341 10.32 -32.80 -9.88
N ARG A 342 10.29 -33.22 -11.14
CA ARG A 342 11.27 -32.77 -12.16
C ARG A 342 11.01 -31.29 -12.50
N SER A 343 12.04 -30.47 -12.37
CA SER A 343 12.00 -29.04 -12.70
C SER A 343 12.62 -28.77 -14.08
N THR A 344 12.13 -27.73 -14.75
CA THR A 344 12.65 -27.23 -16.04
C THR A 344 13.34 -25.87 -15.92
N GLY A 345 13.27 -25.24 -14.75
CA GLY A 345 13.73 -23.87 -14.50
C GLY A 345 14.01 -23.68 -13.02
N GLY A 346 13.33 -22.74 -12.37
CA GLY A 346 13.40 -22.55 -10.93
C GLY A 346 12.70 -21.26 -10.48
N PHE A 347 13.25 -20.58 -9.47
CA PHE A 347 12.69 -19.34 -8.95
C PHE A 347 13.56 -18.15 -9.33
N SER A 348 12.90 -17.06 -9.72
CA SER A 348 13.53 -15.76 -9.96
C SER A 348 12.92 -14.72 -9.04
N VAL A 349 13.71 -13.76 -8.57
CA VAL A 349 13.25 -12.62 -7.77
C VAL A 349 13.85 -11.31 -8.28
N ASP A 350 13.06 -10.24 -8.17
CA ASP A 350 13.43 -8.91 -8.62
C ASP A 350 12.67 -7.80 -7.86
N ASP A 351 13.10 -6.55 -8.01
CA ASP A 351 12.47 -5.34 -7.44
C ASP A 351 12.12 -5.47 -5.94
N ILE A 352 13.12 -5.87 -5.15
CA ILE A 352 12.96 -6.12 -3.71
C ILE A 352 12.94 -4.78 -2.97
N ASN A 353 11.86 -4.53 -2.23
CA ASN A 353 11.64 -3.35 -1.41
C ASN A 353 11.35 -3.79 0.04
N LEU A 354 12.05 -3.21 1.00
CA LEU A 354 11.82 -3.44 2.43
C LEU A 354 11.68 -2.09 3.15
N TYR A 355 10.54 -1.92 3.83
CA TYR A 355 10.17 -0.65 4.46
C TYR A 355 9.30 -0.83 5.69
N GLU A 356 9.37 0.11 6.63
CA GLU A 356 8.71 0.09 7.94
C GLU A 356 7.29 0.66 7.90
N THR A 357 6.44 0.04 7.08
CA THR A 357 4.99 0.30 7.09
C THR A 357 4.23 -1.02 7.01
N GLU A 358 2.91 -0.95 7.23
CA GLU A 358 2.01 -2.10 7.09
C GLU A 358 1.97 -2.59 5.63
N CYS A 359 2.02 -3.90 5.42
CA CYS A 359 1.74 -4.48 4.10
C CYS A 359 0.25 -4.36 3.75
N PRO A 360 -0.12 -4.35 2.47
CA PRO A 360 -1.51 -4.56 2.08
C PRO A 360 -2.11 -5.83 2.69
N HIS A 361 -3.36 -5.78 3.14
CA HIS A 361 -4.03 -6.95 3.72
C HIS A 361 -4.42 -7.98 2.65
N LEU A 362 -4.58 -7.52 1.42
CA LEU A 362 -4.89 -8.34 0.27
C LEU A 362 -4.30 -7.69 -0.99
N THR A 363 -3.73 -8.54 -1.84
CA THR A 363 -3.20 -8.18 -3.16
C THR A 363 -3.87 -9.05 -4.22
N VAL A 364 -4.40 -8.44 -5.27
CA VAL A 364 -5.03 -9.09 -6.42
C VAL A 364 -4.31 -8.63 -7.67
N GLN A 365 -3.66 -9.57 -8.36
CA GLN A 365 -3.05 -9.34 -9.66
C GLN A 365 -3.96 -9.88 -10.76
N ILE A 366 -4.15 -9.08 -11.81
CA ILE A 366 -4.89 -9.45 -13.01
C ILE A 366 -3.92 -9.42 -14.17
N ASP A 367 -3.65 -10.61 -14.73
CA ASP A 367 -2.77 -10.78 -15.88
C ASP A 367 -3.51 -10.44 -17.18
N ASP A 368 -2.76 -10.04 -18.21
CA ASP A 368 -3.31 -9.58 -19.50
C ASP A 368 -4.43 -8.51 -19.34
N PHE A 369 -4.23 -7.56 -18.42
CA PHE A 369 -5.28 -6.66 -17.92
C PHE A 369 -6.00 -5.87 -19.01
N GLN A 370 -5.27 -5.31 -19.99
CA GLN A 370 -5.89 -4.59 -21.10
C GLN A 370 -6.83 -5.47 -21.92
N ARG A 371 -6.45 -6.74 -22.15
CA ARG A 371 -7.29 -7.72 -22.83
C ARG A 371 -8.51 -8.07 -21.99
N VAL A 372 -8.35 -8.25 -20.68
CA VAL A 372 -9.46 -8.49 -19.75
C VAL A 372 -10.44 -7.32 -19.78
N LEU A 373 -9.95 -6.09 -19.68
CA LEU A 373 -10.79 -4.89 -19.68
C LEU A 373 -11.55 -4.73 -21.00
N ASN A 374 -10.87 -4.88 -22.15
CA ASN A 374 -11.47 -4.69 -23.48
C ASN A 374 -12.48 -5.79 -23.86
N ASN A 375 -12.26 -7.03 -23.41
CA ASN A 375 -13.11 -8.17 -23.82
C ASN A 375 -14.18 -8.52 -22.80
N SER A 376 -14.11 -7.99 -21.59
CA SER A 376 -15.12 -8.25 -20.56
C SER A 376 -16.43 -7.58 -20.90
N ALA A 377 -17.53 -8.32 -20.86
CA ALA A 377 -18.86 -7.73 -20.90
C ALA A 377 -19.03 -6.74 -19.73
N SER A 378 -19.70 -5.61 -19.97
CA SER A 378 -19.96 -4.63 -18.93
C SER A 378 -20.66 -5.28 -17.72
N GLY A 379 -20.10 -5.07 -16.53
CA GLY A 379 -20.53 -5.68 -15.27
C GLY A 379 -19.83 -6.99 -14.88
N SER A 380 -18.88 -7.48 -15.70
CA SER A 380 -18.04 -8.64 -15.37
C SER A 380 -17.21 -8.39 -14.12
N ARG A 381 -16.95 -9.43 -13.32
CA ARG A 381 -16.32 -9.31 -11.99
C ARG A 381 -15.21 -10.32 -11.80
N ILE A 382 -14.09 -9.87 -11.25
CA ILE A 382 -13.04 -10.74 -10.72
C ILE A 382 -13.05 -10.56 -9.20
N TYR A 383 -13.25 -11.66 -8.47
CA TYR A 383 -13.23 -11.67 -7.01
C TYR A 383 -11.89 -12.21 -6.50
N SER A 384 -11.44 -11.69 -5.36
CA SER A 384 -10.41 -12.37 -4.56
C SER A 384 -10.98 -13.60 -3.86
N SER A 385 -10.08 -14.42 -3.33
CA SER A 385 -10.39 -15.37 -2.26
C SER A 385 -10.96 -14.66 -1.04
N ARG A 386 -11.66 -15.41 -0.18
CA ARG A 386 -12.17 -14.96 1.11
C ARG A 386 -11.00 -14.70 2.06
N GLN A 387 -11.04 -13.55 2.71
CA GLN A 387 -10.05 -13.08 3.67
C GLN A 387 -10.73 -12.73 4.99
N TYR A 388 -9.92 -12.61 6.05
CA TYR A 388 -10.35 -12.15 7.36
C TYR A 388 -9.59 -10.89 7.74
N SER A 389 -10.29 -9.88 8.25
CA SER A 389 -9.66 -8.66 8.76
C SER A 389 -8.97 -8.95 10.09
N SER A 390 -8.14 -8.02 10.56
CA SER A 390 -7.46 -8.12 11.86
C SER A 390 -8.43 -8.25 13.05
N GLU A 391 -9.64 -7.73 12.91
CA GLU A 391 -10.70 -7.84 13.91
C GLU A 391 -11.57 -9.11 13.73
N GLY A 392 -11.37 -9.85 12.63
CA GLY A 392 -12.05 -11.14 12.37
C GLY A 392 -13.24 -11.07 11.41
N TYR A 393 -13.52 -9.93 10.77
CA TYR A 393 -14.59 -9.83 9.76
C TYR A 393 -14.18 -10.56 8.49
N ALA A 394 -15.03 -11.45 7.97
CA ALA A 394 -14.80 -12.07 6.67
C ALA A 394 -15.15 -11.09 5.54
N TYR A 395 -14.31 -11.04 4.51
CA TYR A 395 -14.52 -10.19 3.34
C TYR A 395 -13.90 -10.78 2.07
N ARG A 396 -14.28 -10.25 0.92
CA ARG A 396 -13.56 -10.41 -0.34
C ARG A 396 -13.51 -9.09 -1.11
N PHE A 397 -12.53 -8.98 -1.98
CA PHE A 397 -12.38 -7.86 -2.90
C PHE A 397 -12.92 -8.21 -4.28
N ALA A 398 -13.35 -7.21 -5.03
CA ALA A 398 -13.87 -7.35 -6.38
C ALA A 398 -13.40 -6.20 -7.27
N VAL A 399 -12.93 -6.56 -8.47
CA VAL A 399 -12.75 -5.63 -9.58
C VAL A 399 -13.91 -5.85 -10.55
N ILE A 400 -14.64 -4.78 -10.87
CA ILE A 400 -15.79 -4.82 -11.77
C ILE A 400 -15.51 -3.97 -13.00
N PHE A 401 -15.66 -4.56 -14.18
CA PHE A 401 -15.33 -3.94 -15.46
C PHE A 401 -16.56 -3.34 -16.13
N TYR A 402 -16.42 -2.13 -16.67
CA TYR A 402 -17.47 -1.38 -17.37
C TYR A 402 -16.94 -0.84 -18.70
N GLU A 403 -16.40 -1.73 -19.52
CA GLU A 403 -15.76 -1.43 -20.81
C GLU A 403 -14.49 -0.57 -20.64
N THR A 404 -14.58 0.75 -20.72
CA THR A 404 -13.40 1.65 -20.70
C THR A 404 -12.95 2.05 -19.31
N TYR A 405 -13.67 1.64 -18.26
CA TYR A 405 -13.32 1.92 -16.88
C TYR A 405 -13.69 0.75 -15.97
N PHE A 406 -13.16 0.77 -14.75
CA PHE A 406 -13.45 -0.26 -13.76
C PHE A 406 -13.67 0.34 -12.38
N GLY A 407 -14.39 -0.43 -11.56
CA GLY A 407 -14.66 -0.12 -10.17
C GLY A 407 -14.02 -1.13 -9.24
N LEU A 408 -13.62 -0.65 -8.06
CA LEU A 408 -13.08 -1.47 -6.98
C LEU A 408 -14.11 -1.54 -5.86
N PHE A 409 -14.36 -2.75 -5.37
CA PHE A 409 -15.36 -3.03 -4.36
C PHE A 409 -14.86 -4.05 -3.36
N MET A 410 -15.39 -3.99 -2.15
CA MET A 410 -15.28 -5.01 -1.15
C MET A 410 -16.68 -5.55 -0.84
N GLN A 411 -16.78 -6.81 -0.48
CA GLN A 411 -18.00 -7.43 0.01
C GLN A 411 -17.70 -8.06 1.36
N LEU A 412 -18.44 -7.68 2.41
CA LEU A 412 -18.43 -8.44 3.66
C LEU A 412 -19.12 -9.78 3.44
N LEU A 413 -18.57 -10.82 4.03
CA LEU A 413 -19.01 -12.19 3.90
C LEU A 413 -19.41 -12.74 5.27
N SER A 414 -20.24 -13.79 5.28
CA SER A 414 -20.44 -14.57 6.51
C SER A 414 -19.13 -15.22 6.92
N GLY A 415 -18.77 -15.10 8.20
CA GLY A 415 -17.52 -15.53 8.81
C GLY A 415 -17.71 -16.44 10.02
N ASP A 416 -16.68 -17.21 10.37
CA ASP A 416 -16.68 -18.07 11.55
C ASP A 416 -16.75 -17.26 12.87
N ASN A 417 -16.39 -15.98 12.81
CA ASN A 417 -16.32 -15.08 13.96
C ASN A 417 -17.59 -14.23 14.13
N ASP A 418 -18.56 -14.28 13.22
CA ASP A 418 -19.65 -13.31 13.12
C ASP A 418 -20.46 -13.13 14.41
N ASP A 419 -20.60 -14.20 15.20
CA ASP A 419 -21.32 -14.19 16.49
C ASP A 419 -20.61 -13.38 17.58
N GLN A 420 -19.31 -13.14 17.43
CA GLN A 420 -18.46 -12.40 18.38
C GLN A 420 -18.18 -10.97 17.92
N LEU A 421 -18.54 -10.63 16.69
CA LEU A 421 -18.26 -9.33 16.07
C LEU A 421 -19.37 -8.32 16.31
N GLU A 422 -18.99 -7.05 16.30
CA GLU A 422 -19.93 -5.95 16.36
C GLU A 422 -20.61 -5.74 15.00
N TRP A 423 -21.94 -5.60 15.00
CA TRP A 423 -22.71 -5.33 13.80
C TRP A 423 -23.69 -4.18 14.03
N PRO A 424 -23.83 -3.22 13.09
CA PRO A 424 -23.13 -3.14 11.80
C PRO A 424 -21.62 -2.86 11.92
N CYS A 425 -20.86 -3.26 10.91
CA CYS A 425 -19.40 -3.09 10.85
C CYS A 425 -19.06 -1.63 10.57
N LEU A 426 -19.09 -0.75 11.60
CA LEU A 426 -18.95 0.70 11.47
C LEU A 426 -17.55 1.21 11.87
N GLY A 427 -17.13 2.34 11.31
CA GLY A 427 -15.92 3.05 11.77
C GLY A 427 -14.59 2.41 11.34
N ARG A 428 -14.61 1.44 10.43
CA ARG A 428 -13.39 0.82 9.86
C ARG A 428 -12.99 1.48 8.57
N GLN A 429 -11.71 1.79 8.45
CA GLN A 429 -11.18 2.42 7.24
C GLN A 429 -10.80 1.35 6.21
N MET A 430 -11.28 1.57 4.99
CA MET A 430 -10.97 0.80 3.81
C MET A 430 -10.12 1.66 2.89
N THR A 431 -9.03 1.10 2.37
CA THR A 431 -8.21 1.76 1.36
C THR A 431 -8.03 0.84 0.18
N PHE A 432 -8.52 1.29 -0.98
CA PHE A 432 -8.37 0.61 -2.26
C PHE A 432 -7.24 1.28 -3.02
N GLN A 433 -6.36 0.49 -3.61
CA GLN A 433 -5.26 1.03 -4.41
C GLN A 433 -5.11 0.26 -5.73
N MET A 434 -4.66 0.98 -6.75
CA MET A 434 -4.07 0.41 -7.96
C MET A 434 -2.60 0.81 -7.95
N LEU A 435 -1.73 -0.20 -7.87
CA LEU A 435 -0.31 -0.01 -7.65
C LEU A 435 0.37 0.58 -8.89
N ASP A 436 1.13 1.66 -8.71
CA ASP A 436 2.16 2.07 -9.66
C ASP A 436 3.35 1.14 -9.48
N GLN A 437 3.64 0.31 -10.49
CA GLN A 437 4.65 -0.75 -10.42
C GLN A 437 6.07 -0.26 -10.72
N THR A 438 6.30 1.05 -10.53
CA THR A 438 7.64 1.64 -10.57
C THR A 438 8.56 0.87 -9.59
N PRO A 439 9.77 0.44 -10.00
CA PRO A 439 10.61 -0.51 -9.28
C PRO A 439 10.91 -0.14 -7.82
N SER A 440 11.29 1.13 -7.58
CA SER A 440 11.54 1.66 -6.25
C SER A 440 10.25 2.19 -5.63
N ILE A 441 9.91 1.70 -4.44
CA ILE A 441 8.72 2.15 -3.71
C ILE A 441 8.71 3.67 -3.45
N GLN A 442 9.89 4.29 -3.33
CA GLN A 442 10.00 5.74 -3.12
C GLN A 442 9.57 6.58 -4.33
N GLN A 443 9.53 5.96 -5.52
CA GLN A 443 9.14 6.62 -6.77
C GLN A 443 7.72 6.27 -7.20
N GLN A 444 7.05 5.38 -6.49
CA GLN A 444 5.67 4.99 -6.80
C GLN A 444 4.71 6.17 -6.51
N MET A 445 3.76 6.36 -7.41
CA MET A 445 2.65 7.30 -7.28
C MET A 445 1.32 6.54 -7.38
N THR A 446 1.10 5.67 -6.39
CA THR A 446 -0.02 4.72 -6.38
C THR A 446 -1.36 5.43 -6.22
N LYS A 447 -2.28 5.17 -7.16
CA LYS A 447 -3.67 5.69 -7.10
C LYS A 447 -4.39 5.01 -5.96
N GLN A 448 -5.01 5.80 -5.07
CA GLN A 448 -5.74 5.25 -3.95
C GLN A 448 -6.96 6.05 -3.56
N TRP A 449 -7.93 5.35 -2.98
CA TRP A 449 -9.12 5.93 -2.36
C TRP A 449 -9.37 5.28 -1.01
N SER A 450 -9.67 6.11 -0.01
CA SER A 450 -10.00 5.65 1.33
C SER A 450 -11.39 6.12 1.75
N PHE A 451 -12.11 5.26 2.44
CA PHE A 451 -13.40 5.58 3.03
C PHE A 451 -13.58 4.80 4.34
N ILE A 452 -14.53 5.25 5.16
CA ILE A 452 -14.91 4.53 6.37
C ILE A 452 -16.27 3.88 6.19
N THR A 453 -16.42 2.70 6.78
CA THR A 453 -17.72 2.04 6.89
C THR A 453 -18.68 2.86 7.75
N SER A 454 -19.82 3.28 7.19
CA SER A 454 -20.81 4.11 7.88
C SER A 454 -22.23 3.53 7.79
N GLY A 455 -23.09 3.96 8.71
CA GLY A 455 -24.48 3.52 8.82
C GLY A 455 -25.48 4.39 8.06
N GLU A 456 -25.05 5.53 7.51
CA GLU A 456 -25.93 6.46 6.80
C GLU A 456 -26.12 6.07 5.35
N ALA A 457 -27.39 5.99 4.93
CA ALA A 457 -27.81 5.67 3.57
C ALA A 457 -27.41 6.80 2.61
N THR A 458 -26.18 6.77 2.10
CA THR A 458 -25.82 7.57 0.93
C THR A 458 -26.24 6.80 -0.33
N ARG A 459 -26.74 7.51 -1.35
CA ARG A 459 -27.19 6.93 -2.64
C ARG A 459 -26.07 6.21 -3.43
N THR A 460 -24.85 6.22 -2.92
CA THR A 460 -23.69 5.49 -3.42
C THR A 460 -23.42 4.31 -2.49
N SER A 461 -23.14 3.13 -3.03
CA SER A 461 -22.88 1.85 -2.36
C SER A 461 -21.81 1.89 -1.24
N LYS A 462 -22.07 2.56 -0.11
CA LYS A 462 -21.20 2.73 1.06
C LYS A 462 -21.82 2.19 2.36
N ASN A 463 -22.94 1.48 2.24
CA ASN A 463 -23.75 1.06 3.38
C ASN A 463 -23.27 -0.27 3.97
N VAL A 464 -23.07 -0.31 5.29
CA VAL A 464 -22.61 -1.51 6.03
C VAL A 464 -23.63 -2.02 7.05
N ASN A 465 -24.89 -1.58 6.94
CA ASN A 465 -25.96 -2.32 7.58
C ASN A 465 -25.98 -3.72 6.96
N TYR A 466 -26.02 -4.78 7.75
CA TYR A 466 -26.79 -6.03 7.55
C TYR A 466 -26.16 -7.17 8.37
N LYS A 467 -26.79 -7.49 9.50
CA LYS A 467 -26.79 -8.86 10.03
C LYS A 467 -27.77 -9.64 9.14
N CYS A 468 -27.30 -10.61 8.36
CA CYS A 468 -28.13 -11.59 7.65
C CYS A 468 -29.18 -11.06 6.63
N THR A 469 -28.80 -10.26 5.63
CA THR A 469 -29.63 -10.07 4.40
C THR A 469 -28.90 -10.35 3.10
N GLY A 470 -27.71 -10.98 3.16
CA GLY A 470 -27.04 -11.48 1.96
C GLY A 470 -27.95 -12.51 1.27
N SER A 471 -28.57 -12.13 0.16
CA SER A 471 -29.42 -13.02 -0.64
C SER A 471 -28.60 -13.86 -1.62
N GLN A 472 -27.34 -13.48 -1.86
CA GLN A 472 -26.43 -14.20 -2.74
C GLN A 472 -25.57 -15.18 -1.94
N VAL A 473 -25.90 -16.45 -2.10
CA VAL A 473 -25.08 -17.57 -1.64
C VAL A 473 -24.12 -17.93 -2.76
N PHE A 474 -22.84 -18.08 -2.42
CA PHE A 474 -21.84 -18.64 -3.33
C PHE A 474 -21.02 -19.68 -2.59
N ILE A 475 -20.35 -20.53 -3.37
CA ILE A 475 -19.39 -21.50 -2.85
C ILE A 475 -18.02 -20.84 -2.92
N ASP A 476 -17.33 -20.74 -1.78
CA ASP A 476 -15.96 -20.21 -1.75
C ASP A 476 -14.94 -21.26 -2.22
N GLU A 477 -13.67 -20.86 -2.33
CA GLU A 477 -12.56 -21.72 -2.75
C GLU A 477 -12.36 -22.96 -1.87
N ASN A 478 -12.89 -22.96 -0.64
CA ASN A 478 -12.84 -24.09 0.30
C ASN A 478 -14.10 -24.98 0.22
N ASN A 479 -14.91 -24.78 -0.82
CA ASN A 479 -16.18 -25.48 -1.03
C ASN A 479 -17.21 -25.25 0.10
N GLN A 480 -17.12 -24.11 0.78
CA GLN A 480 -18.09 -23.71 1.81
C GLN A 480 -19.16 -22.78 1.23
N MET A 481 -20.40 -22.95 1.67
CA MET A 481 -21.46 -21.98 1.36
C MET A 481 -21.27 -20.71 2.19
N VAL A 482 -21.15 -19.58 1.51
CA VAL A 482 -20.90 -18.26 2.12
C VAL A 482 -21.96 -17.27 1.66
N TYR A 483 -22.46 -16.47 2.59
CA TYR A 483 -23.40 -15.39 2.31
C TYR A 483 -22.62 -14.11 2.03
N GLY A 484 -22.90 -13.46 0.88
CA GLY A 484 -22.31 -12.17 0.53
C GLY A 484 -23.24 -11.00 0.84
N GLY A 485 -22.71 -9.98 1.53
CA GLY A 485 -23.37 -8.68 1.73
C GLY A 485 -23.39 -7.80 0.46
N PRO A 486 -23.73 -6.51 0.55
CA PRO A 486 -23.64 -5.59 -0.58
C PRO A 486 -22.18 -5.36 -0.99
N LEU A 487 -21.97 -5.05 -2.27
CA LEU A 487 -20.68 -4.54 -2.76
C LEU A 487 -20.53 -3.09 -2.31
N ILE A 488 -19.43 -2.79 -1.64
CA ILE A 488 -19.11 -1.49 -1.07
C ILE A 488 -17.86 -0.96 -1.75
N GLY A 489 -17.92 0.22 -2.37
CA GLY A 489 -16.77 0.74 -3.10
C GLY A 489 -17.07 1.85 -4.11
N TYR A 490 -16.20 1.97 -5.11
CA TYR A 490 -16.23 2.99 -6.13
C TYR A 490 -16.50 2.37 -7.49
N ARG A 491 -17.58 2.79 -8.14
CA ARG A 491 -17.94 2.30 -9.48
C ARG A 491 -16.98 2.76 -10.57
N SER A 492 -16.49 3.99 -10.47
CA SER A 492 -15.53 4.59 -11.40
C SER A 492 -14.25 4.88 -10.62
N PHE A 493 -13.42 3.86 -10.41
CA PHE A 493 -12.16 4.02 -9.71
C PHE A 493 -11.07 4.57 -10.64
N ALA A 494 -10.92 3.97 -11.83
CA ALA A 494 -10.07 4.49 -12.89
C ALA A 494 -10.57 4.08 -14.28
N SER A 495 -10.22 4.88 -15.30
CA SER A 495 -10.40 4.55 -16.72
C SER A 495 -9.14 3.92 -17.32
N LEU A 496 -9.26 3.24 -18.46
CA LEU A 496 -8.11 2.70 -19.20
C LEU A 496 -7.10 3.81 -19.52
N ASP A 497 -7.57 4.97 -19.97
CA ASP A 497 -6.70 6.11 -20.32
C ASP A 497 -5.88 6.58 -19.10
N GLU A 498 -6.49 6.67 -17.92
CA GLU A 498 -5.76 7.01 -16.68
C GLU A 498 -4.72 5.96 -16.28
N THR A 499 -4.85 4.71 -16.75
CA THR A 499 -3.89 3.64 -16.47
C THR A 499 -2.76 3.53 -17.49
N GLN A 500 -2.80 4.31 -18.58
CA GLN A 500 -1.73 4.33 -19.59
C GLN A 500 -0.55 5.19 -19.15
N ASP A 501 -0.77 6.09 -18.19
CA ASP A 501 0.30 6.86 -17.58
C ASP A 501 1.03 6.04 -16.52
N ARG A 502 2.36 6.18 -16.44
CA ARG A 502 3.23 5.48 -15.46
C ARG A 502 3.13 3.94 -15.56
N ASP A 503 3.58 3.23 -14.53
CA ASP A 503 3.69 1.76 -14.49
C ASP A 503 2.44 1.10 -13.85
N PHE A 504 1.23 1.66 -14.03
CA PHE A 504 0.01 1.02 -13.52
C PHE A 504 -0.28 -0.33 -14.20
N ILE A 505 0.03 -0.42 -15.49
CA ILE A 505 0.01 -1.67 -16.27
C ILE A 505 1.43 -2.00 -16.69
N LYS A 506 2.06 -2.97 -16.02
CA LYS A 506 3.44 -3.37 -16.28
C LYS A 506 3.53 -4.85 -16.65
N GLY A 507 4.23 -5.15 -17.74
CA GLY A 507 4.31 -6.50 -18.29
C GLY A 507 2.94 -7.11 -18.64
N GLY A 508 1.95 -6.27 -18.98
CA GLY A 508 0.58 -6.70 -19.24
C GLY A 508 -0.27 -6.95 -17.98
N THR A 509 0.27 -6.74 -16.79
CA THR A 509 -0.41 -7.01 -15.51
C THR A 509 -0.83 -5.73 -14.80
N ALA A 510 -1.97 -5.77 -14.11
CA ALA A 510 -2.39 -4.73 -13.18
C ALA A 510 -2.54 -5.31 -11.78
N ILE A 511 -2.16 -4.53 -10.76
CA ILE A 511 -2.15 -4.97 -9.37
C ILE A 511 -3.03 -4.05 -8.53
N PHE A 512 -3.95 -4.67 -7.80
CA PHE A 512 -4.86 -4.00 -6.88
C PHE A 512 -4.58 -4.45 -5.46
N THR A 513 -4.64 -3.51 -4.53
CA THR A 513 -4.43 -3.79 -3.12
C THR A 513 -5.58 -3.25 -2.26
N LEU A 514 -5.80 -3.92 -1.13
CA LEU A 514 -6.81 -3.55 -0.15
C LEU A 514 -6.21 -3.58 1.26
N ASN A 515 -6.42 -2.50 2.01
CA ASN A 515 -6.28 -2.49 3.46
C ASN A 515 -7.66 -2.30 4.10
N PHE A 516 -8.06 -3.27 4.91
CA PHE A 516 -9.23 -3.21 5.78
C PHE A 516 -8.73 -3.04 7.22
N GLN A 517 -8.66 -1.80 7.67
CA GLN A 517 -8.14 -1.42 8.98
C GLN A 517 -9.27 -1.33 10.01
N GLY A 518 -8.95 -1.71 11.25
CA GLY A 518 -9.86 -1.61 12.40
C GLY A 518 -10.24 -0.17 12.75
N ILE A 519 -10.96 0.00 13.86
CA ILE A 519 -11.36 1.34 14.32
C ILE A 519 -10.10 2.16 14.66
N LEU A 520 -9.98 3.35 14.06
CA LEU A 520 -8.96 4.34 14.40
C LEU A 520 -9.15 4.79 15.87
N LYS A 521 -8.41 4.17 16.80
CA LYS A 521 -8.38 4.57 18.20
C LYS A 521 -7.63 5.88 18.33
N THR A 522 -8.35 7.00 18.29
CA THR A 522 -7.79 8.30 18.63
C THR A 522 -7.70 8.38 20.16
N VAL A 523 -6.51 8.25 20.74
CA VAL A 523 -6.34 8.30 22.19
C VAL A 523 -6.46 9.74 22.66
N TRP A 524 -7.62 10.08 23.20
CA TRP A 524 -7.88 11.35 23.90
C TRP A 524 -7.62 11.21 25.40
N SER A 525 -6.42 10.78 25.81
CA SER A 525 -6.10 10.61 27.24
C SER A 525 -4.64 10.93 27.56
N LEU A 526 -4.48 11.76 28.59
CA LEU A 526 -3.29 12.31 29.25
C LEU A 526 -2.24 11.28 29.77
N ASN A 527 -1.97 10.18 29.05
CA ASN A 527 -0.99 9.18 29.50
C ASN A 527 0.23 9.07 28.58
N LYS A 528 1.40 9.19 29.23
CA LYS A 528 2.78 9.41 28.74
C LYS A 528 3.40 8.35 27.80
N ASN A 529 2.65 7.46 27.16
CA ASN A 529 3.22 6.45 26.25
C ASN A 529 2.50 6.47 24.90
N ILE A 530 2.83 7.48 24.08
CA ILE A 530 2.12 7.81 22.83
C ILE A 530 2.67 7.05 21.60
N SER A 531 3.89 6.52 21.63
CA SER A 531 4.43 5.71 20.51
C SER A 531 3.76 4.34 20.34
N ILE A 532 3.13 3.82 21.40
CA ILE A 532 2.63 2.44 21.43
C ILE A 532 1.24 2.32 20.77
N LEU A 533 0.41 3.37 20.80
CA LEU A 533 -1.03 3.19 20.56
C LEU A 533 -1.46 3.16 19.09
N LEU A 534 -0.65 3.71 18.17
CA LEU A 534 -0.81 3.50 16.72
C LEU A 534 -0.40 2.08 16.27
N CYS A 535 0.32 1.33 17.13
CA CYS A 535 0.79 -0.02 16.87
C CYS A 535 -0.06 -1.12 17.56
N THR A 536 -0.99 -0.74 18.48
CA THR A 536 -1.70 -1.68 19.39
C THR A 536 -3.00 -2.34 18.90
N THR A 537 -3.32 -2.37 17.61
CA THR A 537 -4.48 -3.17 17.15
C THR A 537 -4.16 -4.61 16.74
N PHE A 538 -2.90 -5.07 16.82
CA PHE A 538 -2.51 -6.32 16.12
C PHE A 538 -2.04 -7.51 16.94
N PHE A 539 -1.88 -7.43 18.26
CA PHE A 539 -1.44 -8.60 19.04
C PHE A 539 -2.20 -8.79 20.35
N THR A 540 -3.41 -9.33 20.27
CA THR A 540 -3.98 -10.12 21.36
C THR A 540 -4.62 -11.40 20.84
N ARG A 541 -3.96 -12.53 21.17
CA ARG A 541 -4.40 -13.94 21.10
C ARG A 541 -4.57 -14.57 19.71
N VAL A 542 -3.45 -14.99 19.11
CA VAL A 542 -3.42 -16.29 18.41
C VAL A 542 -3.17 -17.35 19.48
N CYS A 543 -4.23 -17.98 19.99
CA CYS A 543 -4.09 -19.18 20.79
C CYS A 543 -3.57 -20.30 19.89
N MET A 544 -2.45 -20.91 20.31
CA MET A 544 -1.90 -22.12 19.75
C MET A 544 -2.98 -23.22 19.69
N ALA A 545 -3.40 -23.61 18.50
CA ALA A 545 -4.13 -24.85 18.31
C ALA A 545 -3.11 -26.00 18.29
N GLY A 546 -2.98 -26.70 19.42
CA GLY A 546 -2.29 -27.98 19.50
C GLY A 546 -3.01 -29.07 18.69
N PRO A 547 -2.35 -30.19 18.39
CA PRO A 547 -2.85 -31.19 17.45
C PRO A 547 -4.11 -31.92 17.97
N PRO A 548 -4.95 -32.45 17.06
CA PRO A 548 -6.25 -33.01 17.41
C PRO A 548 -6.11 -34.33 18.15
N TYR A 549 -6.68 -34.40 19.35
CA TYR A 549 -6.90 -35.65 20.07
C TYR A 549 -8.02 -36.45 19.39
N THR A 550 -7.65 -37.57 18.77
CA THR A 550 -8.59 -38.59 18.28
C THR A 550 -9.32 -39.24 19.45
N ARG A 551 -10.65 -39.12 19.53
CA ARG A 551 -11.47 -39.95 20.42
C ARG A 551 -12.27 -40.96 19.61
N ASN A 552 -11.83 -42.22 19.71
CA ASN A 552 -12.55 -43.39 19.24
C ASN A 552 -13.92 -43.53 19.91
N THR A 553 -14.88 -43.95 19.10
CA THR A 553 -16.26 -44.30 19.42
C THR A 553 -16.37 -45.56 20.27
N GLN A 554 -17.35 -45.61 21.19
CA GLN A 554 -18.30 -46.73 21.30
C GLN A 554 -19.48 -46.40 22.26
N PRO A 555 -20.67 -47.00 22.05
CA PRO A 555 -21.93 -46.57 22.65
C PRO A 555 -22.28 -47.35 23.92
N ARG A 556 -22.99 -46.74 24.88
CA ARG A 556 -23.63 -47.48 25.99
C ARG A 556 -25.07 -47.06 26.23
N ARG A 557 -25.86 -48.12 26.43
CA ARG A 557 -27.31 -48.25 26.59
C ARG A 557 -27.87 -47.55 27.82
N ALA A 558 -29.14 -47.14 27.72
CA ALA A 558 -30.01 -46.83 28.85
C ALA A 558 -30.32 -48.09 29.70
N PRO A 559 -30.70 -47.89 30.98
CA PRO A 559 -31.98 -48.44 31.41
C PRO A 559 -32.81 -47.50 32.29
N ALA A 560 -34.12 -47.78 32.29
CA ALA A 560 -35.19 -47.10 33.00
C ALA A 560 -35.27 -47.46 34.50
N THR A 561 -35.84 -46.57 35.33
CA THR A 561 -37.14 -46.73 36.05
C THR A 561 -37.26 -45.90 37.36
N THR A 562 -38.41 -45.20 37.46
CA THR A 562 -39.32 -44.99 38.62
C THR A 562 -38.83 -44.37 39.95
N ARG A 563 -39.37 -43.18 40.29
CA ARG A 563 -40.44 -42.96 41.31
C ARG A 563 -40.65 -41.47 41.62
N ALA A 564 -41.92 -41.04 41.62
CA ALA A 564 -42.45 -39.84 42.29
C ALA A 564 -42.94 -40.24 43.71
N PRO A 565 -43.27 -39.33 44.66
CA PRO A 565 -44.40 -38.38 44.52
C PRO A 565 -44.30 -36.99 45.22
N LYS A 566 -45.11 -36.05 44.70
CA LYS A 566 -45.93 -34.96 45.32
C LYS A 566 -45.46 -34.23 46.60
N TRP A 567 -45.66 -32.91 46.68
CA TRP A 567 -46.75 -32.25 47.46
C TRP A 567 -46.82 -30.70 47.27
N ARG A 568 -48.03 -30.27 46.87
CA ARG A 568 -48.83 -29.02 47.04
C ARG A 568 -48.22 -27.60 47.23
N LYS A 569 -48.67 -26.73 46.31
CA LYS A 569 -49.46 -25.48 46.48
C LYS A 569 -49.22 -24.59 47.70
N LYS A 570 -48.76 -23.36 47.43
CA LYS A 570 -49.62 -22.15 47.48
C LYS A 570 -49.29 -21.25 46.30
#